data_AF-A0AAV1X6Q7-F1
#
_entry.id   AF-A0AAV1X6Q7-F1
#
_cell.length_a   1.000
_cell.length_b   1.000
_cell.length_c   1.000
_cell.angle_alpha   90.00
_cell.angle_beta   90.00
_cell.angle_gamma   90.00
#
_symmetry.space_group_name_H-M   'P 1'
#
loop_
_entity.id
_entity.type
_entity.pdbx_description
1 polymer ?
#
loop_
_entity_poly.entity_id
_entity_poly.type
_entity_poly.pdbx_seq_one_letter_code
_entity_poly.pdbx_strand_id
1 'polypeptide(L)'
;MNKIVLSSFMFVTIFVTIQMVYVEAFNIGIAKDERVTFFNNLTVPLVVSCRDKDRIVEYETVDPGNGYSLKFTVFTLIPSSLWYCNFVWLREDHNFNIYVQKRDRCSRSGCVWYIKEEGPCKVGGECYKW
;
A
#
# COMPACT_ATOMS: atom_id res chain seq x y z
N MET A 1 9.69 -20.02 42.92
CA MET A 1 9.13 -19.57 41.63
C MET A 1 9.91 -20.22 40.51
N ASN A 2 9.25 -20.96 39.62
CA ASN A 2 9.91 -21.74 38.57
C ASN A 2 10.60 -20.81 37.56
N LYS A 3 11.85 -21.08 37.18
CA LYS A 3 12.62 -20.28 36.19
C LYS A 3 11.87 -20.18 34.85
N ILE A 4 11.13 -21.23 34.48
CA ILE A 4 10.28 -21.25 33.28
C ILE A 4 9.15 -20.20 33.40
N VAL A 5 8.55 -20.08 34.59
CA VAL A 5 7.45 -19.14 34.86
C VAL A 5 7.95 -17.69 34.86
N LEU A 6 9.11 -17.43 35.46
CA LEU A 6 9.79 -16.12 35.38
C LEU A 6 10.13 -15.73 33.94
N SER A 7 10.68 -16.67 33.18
CA SER A 7 11.00 -16.49 31.76
C SER A 7 9.74 -16.17 30.94
N SER A 8 8.65 -16.91 31.15
CA SER A 8 7.38 -16.63 30.46
C SER A 8 6.81 -15.26 30.80
N PHE A 9 6.90 -14.81 32.06
CA PHE A 9 6.45 -13.48 32.44
C PHE A 9 7.24 -12.37 31.73
N MET A 10 8.55 -12.54 31.58
CA MET A 10 9.39 -11.60 30.84
C MET A 10 9.01 -11.54 29.34
N PHE A 11 8.73 -12.67 28.71
CA PHE A 11 8.28 -12.67 27.30
C PHE A 11 6.91 -12.00 27.13
N VAL A 12 5.98 -12.24 28.06
CA VAL A 12 4.65 -11.62 28.03
C VAL A 12 4.75 -10.11 28.21
N THR A 13 5.55 -9.61 29.16
CA THR A 13 5.71 -8.17 29.37
C THR A 13 6.33 -7.49 28.16
N ILE A 14 7.37 -8.08 27.56
CA ILE A 14 7.98 -7.57 26.32
C ILE A 14 6.93 -7.48 25.20
N PHE A 15 6.19 -8.56 24.95
CA PHE A 15 5.16 -8.57 23.91
C PHE A 15 4.10 -7.48 24.13
N VAL A 16 3.59 -7.34 25.36
CA VAL A 16 2.58 -6.32 25.70
C VAL A 16 3.13 -4.90 25.54
N THR A 17 4.37 -4.64 25.95
CA THR A 17 5.00 -3.32 25.74
C THR A 17 5.16 -2.97 24.26
N ILE A 18 5.52 -3.95 23.41
CA ILE A 18 5.63 -3.73 21.95
C ILE A 18 4.26 -3.37 21.36
N GLN A 19 3.20 -4.06 21.76
CA GLN A 19 1.84 -3.77 21.30
C GLN A 19 1.40 -2.34 21.73
N MET A 20 1.70 -1.93 22.97
CA MET A 20 1.37 -0.58 23.45
C MET A 20 2.12 0.51 22.67
N VAL A 21 3.42 0.32 22.39
CA VAL A 21 4.22 1.25 21.57
C VAL A 21 3.66 1.39 20.16
N TYR A 22 3.20 0.29 19.55
CA TYR A 22 2.58 0.34 18.23
C TYR A 22 1.30 1.18 18.22
N VAL A 23 0.42 0.99 19.23
CA VAL A 23 -0.80 1.79 19.38
C VAL A 23 -0.48 3.27 19.59
N GLU A 24 0.51 3.59 20.44
CA GLU A 24 0.96 4.96 20.64
C GLU A 24 1.47 5.60 19.35
N ALA A 25 2.24 4.86 18.54
CA ALA A 25 2.74 5.34 17.26
C ALA A 25 1.61 5.74 16.29
N PHE A 26 0.47 5.06 16.32
CA PHE A 26 -0.74 5.49 15.59
C PHE A 26 -1.34 6.76 16.18
N ASN A 27 -1.49 6.82 17.51
CA ASN A 27 -2.11 7.96 18.19
C ASN A 27 -1.35 9.27 17.97
N ILE A 28 -0.01 9.22 17.92
CA ILE A 28 0.83 10.41 17.68
C ILE A 28 1.16 10.63 16.19
N GLY A 29 0.61 9.82 15.28
CA GLY A 29 0.74 9.99 13.83
C GLY A 29 2.10 9.58 13.24
N ILE A 30 2.89 8.80 13.97
CA ILE A 30 4.12 8.18 13.44
C ILE A 30 3.78 7.05 12.48
N ALA A 31 2.80 6.23 12.82
CA ALA A 31 2.25 5.19 11.96
C ALA A 31 0.88 5.64 11.45
N LYS A 32 0.62 5.43 10.16
CA LYS A 32 -0.67 5.75 9.54
C LYS A 32 -1.02 4.66 8.54
N ASP A 33 -2.28 4.27 8.51
CA ASP A 33 -2.79 3.46 7.42
C ASP A 33 -3.01 4.30 6.16
N GLU A 34 -2.44 3.82 5.07
CA GLU A 34 -2.65 4.35 3.74
C GLU A 34 -3.42 3.37 2.89
N ARG A 35 -4.19 3.95 1.96
CA ARG A 35 -4.93 3.21 0.96
C ARG A 35 -4.61 3.76 -0.41
N VAL A 36 -4.23 2.89 -1.32
CA VAL A 36 -4.08 3.20 -2.74
C VAL A 36 -5.17 2.47 -3.48
N THR A 37 -6.00 3.20 -4.19
CA THR A 37 -7.04 2.64 -5.05
C THR A 37 -6.75 3.01 -6.48
N PHE A 38 -6.83 2.05 -7.38
CA PHE A 38 -6.77 2.32 -8.80
C PHE A 38 -7.98 1.69 -9.49
N PHE A 39 -8.55 2.45 -10.42
CA PHE A 39 -9.69 2.04 -11.24
C PHE A 39 -9.23 1.69 -12.63
N ASN A 40 -9.70 0.56 -13.15
CA ASN A 40 -9.50 0.19 -14.54
C ASN A 40 -10.39 1.07 -15.42
N ASN A 41 -9.79 2.04 -16.11
CA ASN A 41 -10.48 2.92 -17.05
C ASN A 41 -10.18 2.53 -18.51
N LEU A 42 -9.80 1.28 -18.73
CA LEU A 42 -9.71 0.63 -20.04
C LEU A 42 -11.06 -0.04 -20.38
N THR A 43 -11.21 -0.46 -21.63
CA THR A 43 -12.37 -1.25 -22.09
C THR A 43 -12.18 -2.75 -21.94
N VAL A 44 -11.02 -3.20 -21.46
CA VAL A 44 -10.62 -4.61 -21.31
C VAL A 44 -10.18 -4.91 -19.87
N PRO A 45 -10.21 -6.19 -19.43
CA PRO A 45 -9.70 -6.57 -18.12
C PRO A 45 -8.22 -6.20 -17.94
N LEU A 46 -7.89 -5.71 -16.76
CA LEU A 46 -6.56 -5.29 -16.36
C LEU A 46 -6.01 -6.27 -15.33
N VAL A 47 -4.93 -6.96 -15.65
CA VAL A 47 -4.22 -7.83 -14.71
C VAL A 47 -3.16 -6.99 -14.00
N VAL A 48 -3.13 -7.05 -12.67
CA VAL A 48 -2.24 -6.25 -11.84
C VAL A 48 -1.47 -7.13 -10.87
N SER A 49 -0.16 -6.96 -10.80
CA SER A 49 0.65 -7.47 -9.70
C SER A 49 1.38 -6.30 -9.04
N CYS A 50 1.38 -6.26 -7.71
CA CYS A 50 2.01 -5.17 -6.96
C CYS A 50 2.96 -5.73 -5.92
N ARG A 51 4.00 -4.96 -5.59
CA ARG A 51 4.92 -5.31 -4.52
C ARG A 51 5.48 -4.09 -3.83
N ASP A 52 5.80 -4.25 -2.55
CA ASP A 52 6.72 -3.39 -1.83
C ASP A 52 8.02 -4.15 -1.53
N LYS A 53 8.81 -3.66 -0.57
CA LYS A 53 10.06 -4.30 -0.16
C LYS A 53 9.85 -5.69 0.46
N ASP A 54 8.77 -5.87 1.21
CA ASP A 54 8.55 -7.01 2.11
C ASP A 54 7.32 -7.85 1.73
N ARG A 55 6.44 -7.34 0.85
CA ARG A 55 5.15 -7.91 0.48
C ARG A 55 4.98 -7.95 -1.03
N ILE A 56 4.36 -9.03 -1.49
CA ILE A 56 3.94 -9.23 -2.87
C ILE A 56 2.44 -9.47 -2.87
N VAL A 57 1.75 -8.75 -3.73
CA VAL A 57 0.38 -9.01 -4.13
C VAL A 57 0.45 -9.72 -5.48
N GLU A 58 -0.02 -10.96 -5.50
CA GLU A 58 -0.10 -11.78 -6.70
C GLU A 58 -1.06 -11.14 -7.74
N TYR A 59 -1.17 -11.78 -8.91
CA TYR A 59 -1.95 -11.24 -10.02
C TYR A 59 -3.44 -11.16 -9.68
N GLU A 60 -3.98 -9.95 -9.75
CA GLU A 60 -5.40 -9.64 -9.57
C GLU A 60 -5.98 -9.14 -10.89
N THR A 61 -7.14 -9.66 -11.30
CA THR A 61 -7.84 -9.19 -12.51
C THR A 61 -8.90 -8.16 -12.12
N VAL A 62 -8.81 -6.97 -12.70
CA VAL A 62 -9.72 -5.86 -12.48
C VAL A 62 -10.51 -5.60 -13.75
N ASP A 63 -11.81 -5.88 -13.73
CA ASP A 63 -12.70 -5.65 -14.87
C ASP A 63 -12.84 -4.14 -15.21
N PRO A 64 -13.20 -3.80 -16.46
CA PRO A 64 -13.49 -2.43 -16.86
C PRO A 64 -14.46 -1.71 -15.90
N GLY A 65 -14.10 -0.51 -15.47
CA GLY A 65 -14.88 0.31 -14.54
C GLY A 65 -14.75 -0.08 -13.06
N ASN A 66 -14.19 -1.25 -12.74
CA ASN A 66 -13.94 -1.68 -11.37
C ASN A 66 -12.62 -1.12 -10.84
N GLY A 67 -12.45 -1.19 -9.52
CA GLY A 67 -11.23 -0.74 -8.85
C GLY A 67 -10.71 -1.74 -7.84
N TYR A 68 -9.40 -1.73 -7.65
CA TYR A 68 -8.70 -2.53 -6.66
C TYR A 68 -8.03 -1.61 -5.64
N SER A 69 -7.93 -2.06 -4.38
CA SER A 69 -7.35 -1.28 -3.29
C SER A 69 -6.27 -2.03 -2.53
N LEU A 70 -5.09 -1.43 -2.45
CA LEU A 70 -4.01 -1.81 -1.55
C LEU A 70 -4.18 -1.05 -0.23
N LYS A 71 -4.07 -1.76 0.90
CA LYS A 71 -4.04 -1.15 2.24
C LYS A 71 -2.75 -1.53 2.94
N PHE A 72 -2.07 -0.55 3.52
CA PHE A 72 -0.81 -0.77 4.21
C PHE A 72 -0.50 0.36 5.18
N THR A 73 0.26 0.04 6.23
CA THR A 73 0.75 1.04 7.17
C THR A 73 2.04 1.67 6.65
N VAL A 74 2.17 2.99 6.82
CA VAL A 74 3.37 3.77 6.52
C VAL A 74 3.88 4.46 7.79
N PHE A 75 5.20 4.69 7.84
CA PHE A 75 5.85 5.38 8.95
C PHE A 75 6.33 6.77 8.51
N THR A 76 5.94 7.82 9.22
CA THR A 76 6.16 9.22 8.80
C THR A 76 7.56 9.74 9.11
N LEU A 77 8.22 9.21 10.16
CA LEU A 77 9.57 9.64 10.57
C LEU A 77 10.65 9.28 9.56
N ILE A 78 10.49 8.15 8.85
CA ILE A 78 11.43 7.70 7.82
C ILE A 78 10.59 7.31 6.60
N PRO A 79 10.29 8.27 5.69
CA PRO A 79 9.42 8.00 4.56
C PRO A 79 10.16 7.15 3.52
N SER A 80 9.91 5.84 3.56
CA SER A 80 10.54 4.84 2.70
C SER A 80 9.54 3.92 2.00
N SER A 81 8.24 4.04 2.30
CA SER A 81 7.23 3.15 1.70
C SER A 81 7.08 3.43 0.20
N LEU A 82 7.18 2.36 -0.57
CA LEU A 82 7.12 2.35 -2.03
C LEU A 82 6.30 1.13 -2.45
N TRP A 83 5.29 1.33 -3.29
CA TRP A 83 4.60 0.25 -3.99
C TRP A 83 4.78 0.39 -5.48
N TYR A 84 5.31 -0.67 -6.07
CA TYR A 84 5.51 -0.83 -7.50
C TYR A 84 4.45 -1.80 -8.03
N CYS A 85 3.74 -1.41 -9.08
CA CYS A 85 2.75 -2.26 -9.72
C CYS A 85 3.08 -2.46 -11.20
N ASN A 86 2.87 -3.69 -11.64
CA ASN A 86 2.86 -4.11 -13.02
C ASN A 86 1.40 -4.21 -13.49
N PHE A 87 1.11 -3.63 -14.64
CA PHE A 87 -0.22 -3.49 -15.24
C PHE A 87 -0.18 -4.12 -16.63
N VAL A 88 -0.98 -5.17 -16.82
CA VAL A 88 -0.99 -5.95 -18.06
C VAL A 88 -2.40 -6.03 -18.61
N TRP A 89 -2.55 -5.70 -19.89
CA TRP A 89 -3.78 -5.91 -20.63
C TRP A 89 -3.46 -6.17 -22.11
N LEU A 90 -4.19 -7.09 -22.74
CA LEU A 90 -3.94 -7.49 -24.13
C LEU A 90 -2.48 -7.91 -24.39
N ARG A 91 -1.66 -7.02 -24.96
CA ARG A 91 -0.22 -7.20 -25.23
C ARG A 91 0.65 -6.09 -24.63
N GLU A 92 0.06 -5.24 -23.82
CA GLU A 92 0.73 -4.15 -23.12
C GLU A 92 1.15 -4.61 -21.73
N ASP A 93 2.35 -4.20 -21.32
CA ASP A 93 2.97 -4.51 -20.03
C ASP A 93 3.69 -3.26 -19.52
N HIS A 94 3.11 -2.64 -18.50
CA HIS A 94 3.59 -1.37 -17.97
C HIS A 94 3.86 -1.43 -16.48
N ASN A 95 4.86 -0.66 -16.08
CA ASN A 95 5.35 -0.64 -14.71
C ASN A 95 5.25 0.76 -14.14
N PHE A 96 4.68 0.87 -12.94
CA PHE A 96 4.54 2.17 -12.31
C PHE A 96 4.63 2.09 -10.79
N ASN A 97 5.34 3.05 -10.21
CA ASN A 97 5.33 3.27 -8.77
C ASN A 97 3.98 3.91 -8.39
N ILE A 98 2.97 3.08 -8.11
CA ILE A 98 1.60 3.54 -7.80
C ILE A 98 1.54 4.32 -6.48
N TYR A 99 2.52 4.09 -5.60
CA TYR A 99 2.68 4.86 -4.38
C TYR A 99 4.15 5.07 -4.02
N VAL A 100 4.52 6.32 -3.82
CA VAL A 100 5.82 6.75 -3.32
C VAL A 100 5.55 7.70 -2.16
N GLN A 101 5.85 7.30 -0.93
CA GLN A 101 5.49 8.07 0.27
C GLN A 101 6.02 9.52 0.25
N LYS A 102 7.17 9.77 -0.40
CA LYS A 102 7.73 11.11 -0.56
C LYS A 102 7.00 11.98 -1.60
N ARG A 103 6.40 11.36 -2.62
CA ARG A 103 5.66 12.03 -3.72
C ARG A 103 4.20 12.21 -3.35
N ASP A 104 3.60 11.19 -2.77
CA ASP A 104 2.16 11.05 -2.69
C ASP A 104 1.64 11.51 -1.34
N ARG A 105 0.99 12.67 -1.35
CA ARG A 105 0.19 13.16 -0.24
C ARG A 105 -1.25 12.72 -0.46
N CYS A 106 -1.58 11.52 0.00
CA CYS A 106 -2.94 11.00 -0.11
C CYS A 106 -3.91 11.82 0.76
N SER A 107 -5.11 12.09 0.22
CA SER A 107 -6.18 12.73 0.98
C SER A 107 -6.84 11.72 1.94
N ARG A 108 -7.90 12.12 2.65
CA ARG A 108 -8.67 11.21 3.54
C ARG A 108 -9.21 9.97 2.82
N SER A 109 -9.46 10.03 1.51
CA SER A 109 -9.95 8.90 0.72
C SER A 109 -8.85 7.92 0.27
N GLY A 110 -7.58 8.23 0.59
CA GLY A 110 -6.40 7.57 0.05
C GLY A 110 -5.94 8.18 -1.27
N CYS A 111 -4.94 7.56 -1.88
CA CYS A 111 -4.47 7.91 -3.22
C CYS A 111 -5.29 7.18 -4.26
N VAL A 112 -5.99 7.92 -5.11
CA VAL A 112 -6.88 7.36 -6.12
C VAL A 112 -6.34 7.61 -7.51
N TRP A 113 -6.24 6.56 -8.30
CA TRP A 113 -5.71 6.57 -9.66
C TRP A 113 -6.72 5.99 -10.66
N TYR A 114 -6.66 6.47 -11.89
CA TYR A 114 -7.29 5.87 -13.07
C TYR A 114 -6.18 5.30 -13.95
N ILE A 115 -6.27 4.02 -14.27
CA ILE A 115 -5.36 3.36 -15.21
C ILE A 115 -5.96 3.49 -16.60
N LYS A 116 -5.23 4.14 -17.50
CA LYS A 116 -5.63 4.42 -18.88
C LYS A 116 -4.54 3.97 -19.84
N GLU A 117 -4.86 3.91 -21.13
CA GLU A 117 -3.89 3.56 -22.17
C GLU A 117 -2.69 4.50 -22.19
N GLU A 118 -2.88 5.80 -21.93
CA GLU A 118 -1.78 6.77 -21.95
C GLU A 118 -0.92 6.76 -20.68
N GLY A 119 -1.42 6.15 -19.60
CA GLY A 119 -0.76 6.11 -18.31
C GLY A 119 -1.68 6.30 -17.09
N PRO A 120 -1.13 6.18 -15.88
CA PRO A 120 -1.88 6.33 -14.65
C PRO A 120 -2.13 7.81 -14.35
N CYS A 121 -3.35 8.15 -13.97
CA CYS A 121 -3.73 9.51 -13.61
C CYS A 121 -4.41 9.60 -12.25
N LYS A 122 -3.93 10.47 -11.37
CA LYS A 122 -4.54 10.72 -10.06
C LYS A 122 -5.88 11.44 -10.21
N VAL A 123 -6.80 11.16 -9.29
CA VAL A 123 -7.94 12.05 -9.05
C VAL A 123 -7.40 13.43 -8.68
N GLY A 124 -7.80 14.45 -9.44
CA GLY A 124 -7.28 15.82 -9.33
C GLY A 124 -6.37 16.26 -10.48
N GLY A 125 -5.98 15.34 -11.38
CA GLY A 125 -5.42 15.69 -12.69
C GLY A 125 -3.92 15.46 -12.89
N GLU A 126 -3.18 14.95 -11.88
CA GLU A 126 -1.78 14.57 -12.07
C GLU A 126 -1.68 13.24 -12.84
N CYS A 127 -1.38 13.31 -14.14
CA CYS A 127 -1.17 12.14 -14.98
C CYS A 127 0.30 11.91 -15.31
N TYR A 128 0.68 10.65 -15.45
CA TYR A 128 2.03 10.22 -15.84
C TYR A 128 1.92 9.40 -17.11
N LYS A 129 2.94 9.44 -17.95
CA LYS A 129 3.10 8.47 -19.03
C LYS A 129 3.70 7.19 -18.46
N TRP A 130 3.47 6.06 -19.13
CA TRP A 130 4.11 4.79 -18.81
C TRP A 130 5.64 4.87 -18.87
#